data_AF-J0NPU1-F1
#
_entry.id   AF-J0NPU1-F1
#
_cell.length_a   1.000
_cell.length_b   1.000
_cell.length_c   1.000
_cell.angle_alpha   90.00
_cell.angle_beta   90.00
_cell.angle_gamma   90.00
#
_symmetry.space_group_name_H-M   'P 1'
#
loop_
_entity.id
_entity.type
_entity.pdbx_description
1 polymer ?
#
loop_
_entity_poly.entity_id
_entity_poly.type
_entity_poly.pdbx_seq_one_letter_code
_entity_poly.pdbx_strand_id
1 'polypeptide(L)'
;MGILDKFEKGVENVTSRAMSHFSDDVEPIEIASKVRETMDKRAASFARDRSVVPNVFRIHLAPSDVSRIESWGLDEMIRQMEEVATTHASEQGYSFVGPVKVSFVPDADLTAPAIEIESSTRRGGAAPAASASATPSHPILDIDGQRYLLTGPVTVIGRGSEADIIVDDSGVSRRHLEIRLTQGHAIATDLGSTNGTFVEGHRVDAATLLDGNTLTVGRTRIMFWDGSQGTEAGV
;
A
#
# COMPACT_ATOMS: atom_id res chain seq x y z
N MET A 1 -13.39 1.70 18.89
CA MET A 1 -13.34 0.27 19.29
C MET A 1 -11.95 -0.21 18.90
N GLY A 2 -11.09 -0.41 19.90
CA GLY A 2 -9.64 -0.31 19.75
C GLY A 2 -9.00 -1.46 18.96
N ILE A 3 -7.92 -1.13 18.26
CA ILE A 3 -6.94 -2.00 17.59
C ILE A 3 -6.36 -3.11 18.49
N LEU A 4 -6.51 -2.99 19.82
CA LEU A 4 -6.25 -4.07 20.79
C LEU A 4 -7.21 -5.27 20.62
N ASP A 5 -8.48 -5.04 20.28
CA ASP A 5 -9.51 -6.10 20.18
C ASP A 5 -9.32 -6.98 18.93
N LYS A 6 -8.67 -6.44 17.88
CA LYS A 6 -8.28 -7.19 16.69
C LYS A 6 -6.95 -7.92 16.85
N PHE A 7 -6.03 -7.35 17.65
CA PHE A 7 -4.80 -8.03 18.07
C PHE A 7 -5.10 -9.27 18.93
N GLU A 8 -6.05 -9.18 19.87
CA GLU A 8 -6.47 -10.35 20.67
C GLU A 8 -7.00 -11.49 19.78
N LYS A 9 -7.85 -11.19 18.80
CA LYS A 9 -8.45 -12.22 17.93
C LYS A 9 -7.47 -12.84 16.91
N GLY A 10 -6.39 -12.15 16.56
CA GLY A 10 -5.32 -12.70 15.71
C GLY A 10 -4.35 -13.60 16.46
N VAL A 11 -4.13 -13.34 17.75
CA VAL A 11 -3.20 -14.08 18.62
C VAL A 11 -3.86 -15.32 19.25
N GLU A 12 -5.20 -15.35 19.35
CA GLU A 12 -5.97 -16.48 19.87
C GLU A 12 -5.81 -17.78 19.06
N ASN A 13 -5.48 -17.72 17.77
CA ASN A 13 -5.29 -18.92 16.94
C ASN A 13 -3.86 -19.50 16.97
N VAL A 14 -2.91 -18.85 17.66
CA VAL A 14 -1.49 -19.25 17.67
C VAL A 14 -0.97 -19.59 19.08
N THR A 15 -1.83 -19.64 20.10
CA THR A 15 -1.42 -19.95 21.48
C THR A 15 -1.89 -21.32 21.94
N SER A 16 -1.23 -22.37 21.45
CA SER A 16 -1.17 -23.64 22.19
C SER A 16 0.02 -24.53 21.80
N ARG A 17 1.23 -23.97 21.74
CA ARG A 17 2.51 -24.61 22.14
C ARG A 17 3.70 -23.83 21.60
N ALA A 18 4.28 -23.00 22.47
CA ALA A 18 5.72 -22.71 22.59
C ALA A 18 5.89 -21.31 23.21
N MET A 19 5.51 -21.18 24.48
CA MET A 19 6.01 -20.08 25.30
C MET A 19 7.10 -20.63 26.22
N SER A 20 8.35 -20.36 25.86
CA SER A 20 9.49 -20.31 26.79
C SER A 20 10.69 -19.62 26.13
N HIS A 21 11.08 -18.47 26.71
CA HIS A 21 12.28 -17.63 26.48
C HIS A 21 12.16 -16.49 25.45
N PHE A 22 11.63 -15.33 25.87
CA PHE A 22 11.62 -14.08 25.10
C PHE A 22 12.29 -12.96 25.91
N SER A 23 13.59 -12.73 25.71
CA SER A 23 14.26 -11.52 26.23
C SER A 23 15.54 -11.10 25.47
N ASP A 24 16.00 -11.85 24.45
CA ASP A 24 17.24 -11.54 23.71
C ASP A 24 17.06 -11.41 22.18
N ASP A 25 15.82 -11.43 21.67
CA ASP A 25 15.52 -11.51 20.23
C ASP A 25 14.74 -10.27 19.74
N VAL A 26 14.87 -9.93 18.45
CA VAL A 26 14.10 -8.83 17.82
C VAL A 26 12.62 -9.20 17.74
N GLU A 27 11.77 -8.38 18.36
CA GLU A 27 10.32 -8.60 18.32
C GLU A 27 9.65 -7.82 17.17
N PRO A 28 8.62 -8.38 16.51
CA PRO A 28 7.88 -7.67 15.45
C PRO A 28 7.31 -6.32 15.89
N ILE A 29 6.95 -6.21 17.17
CA ILE A 29 6.43 -4.98 17.78
C ILE A 29 7.51 -3.89 17.83
N GLU A 30 8.76 -4.26 18.08
CA GLU A 30 9.89 -3.32 18.10
C GLU A 30 10.16 -2.78 16.69
N ILE A 31 10.13 -3.65 15.67
CA ILE A 31 10.25 -3.25 14.26
C ILE A 31 9.13 -2.28 13.89
N ALA A 32 7.88 -2.62 14.20
CA ALA A 32 6.71 -1.77 13.94
C ALA A 32 6.83 -0.41 14.64
N SER A 33 7.28 -0.39 15.89
CA SER A 33 7.57 0.84 16.64
C SER A 33 8.62 1.70 15.93
N LYS A 34 9.71 1.07 15.46
CA LYS A 34 10.80 1.75 14.78
C LYS A 34 10.41 2.32 13.42
N VAL A 35 9.56 1.62 12.67
CA VAL A 35 8.98 2.12 11.41
C VAL A 35 8.18 3.39 11.66
N ARG A 36 7.27 3.38 12.64
CA ARG A 36 6.45 4.55 13.02
C ARG A 36 7.31 5.74 13.47
N GLU A 37 8.26 5.49 14.38
CA GLU A 37 9.22 6.50 14.84
C GLU A 37 10.01 7.12 13.67
N THR A 38 10.42 6.29 12.70
CA THR A 38 11.13 6.74 11.51
C THR A 38 10.27 7.64 10.63
N MET A 39 8.99 7.30 10.44
CA MET A 39 8.05 8.13 9.70
C MET A 39 7.85 9.49 10.37
N ASP A 40 7.62 9.51 11.68
CA ASP A 40 7.39 10.74 12.43
C ASP A 40 8.60 11.69 12.36
N LYS A 41 9.81 11.15 12.52
CA LYS A 41 11.05 11.93 12.45
C LYS A 41 11.37 12.46 11.05
N ARG A 42 10.91 11.76 10.01
CA ARG A 42 11.19 12.10 8.59
C ARG A 42 10.02 12.79 7.91
N ALA A 43 8.93 13.05 8.63
CA ALA A 43 7.78 13.78 8.11
C ALA A 43 8.21 15.19 7.70
N ALA A 44 8.00 15.52 6.43
CA ALA A 44 8.32 16.82 5.85
C ALA A 44 7.05 17.46 5.29
N SER A 45 6.80 18.73 5.65
CA SER A 45 5.66 19.48 5.10
C SER A 45 5.99 19.91 3.67
N PHE A 46 5.32 19.30 2.67
CA PHE A 46 5.52 19.62 1.25
C PHE A 46 4.32 20.33 0.60
N ALA A 47 3.17 20.46 1.28
CA ALA A 47 2.02 21.27 0.84
C ALA A 47 1.16 21.67 2.05
N ARG A 48 0.30 22.68 1.86
CA ARG A 48 -0.41 23.43 2.94
C ARG A 48 -1.17 22.58 3.96
N ASP A 49 -1.49 21.33 3.65
CA ASP A 49 -2.47 20.57 4.43
C ASP A 49 -1.98 19.18 4.89
N ARG A 50 -0.84 18.66 4.39
CA ARG A 50 -0.35 17.29 4.72
C ARG A 50 1.17 17.15 4.70
N SER A 51 1.69 16.38 5.66
CA SER A 51 3.11 16.01 5.73
C SER A 51 3.38 14.77 4.87
N VAL A 52 4.43 14.84 4.05
CA VAL A 52 4.91 13.71 3.26
C VAL A 52 5.93 12.91 4.08
N VAL A 53 5.80 11.59 4.03
CA VAL A 53 6.69 10.65 4.73
C VAL A 53 7.41 9.71 3.75
N PRO A 54 8.52 9.08 4.17
CA PRO A 54 9.16 8.03 3.38
C PRO A 54 8.20 6.88 3.08
N ASN A 55 8.37 6.25 1.93
CA ASN A 55 7.57 5.10 1.49
C ASN A 55 8.45 3.88 1.16
N VAL A 56 9.76 3.94 1.36
CA VAL A 56 10.67 2.81 1.23
C VAL A 56 11.46 2.64 2.50
N PHE A 57 11.33 1.48 3.13
CA PHE A 57 11.98 1.11 4.38
C PHE A 57 12.84 -0.14 4.16
N ARG A 58 14.14 -0.01 4.39
CA ARG A 58 15.09 -1.12 4.44
C ARG A 58 15.46 -1.34 5.90
N ILE A 59 15.06 -2.47 6.44
CA ILE A 59 15.21 -2.83 7.84
C ILE A 59 16.41 -3.77 7.92
N HIS A 60 17.51 -3.23 8.43
CA HIS A 60 18.75 -3.94 8.65
C HIS A 60 18.70 -4.64 10.00
N LEU A 61 18.95 -5.95 9.99
CA LEU A 61 18.92 -6.82 11.17
C LEU A 61 20.14 -7.73 11.17
N ALA A 62 20.49 -8.28 12.33
CA ALA A 62 21.50 -9.34 12.41
C ALA A 62 21.07 -10.55 11.53
N PRO A 63 22.00 -11.29 10.90
CA PRO A 63 21.65 -12.39 10.00
C PRO A 63 20.84 -13.50 10.69
N SER A 64 21.07 -13.70 11.99
CA SER A 64 20.29 -14.61 12.83
C SER A 64 18.82 -14.23 12.93
N ASP A 65 18.50 -12.94 12.93
CA ASP A 65 17.13 -12.44 13.09
C ASP A 65 16.38 -12.50 11.76
N VAL A 66 17.05 -12.18 10.65
CA VAL A 66 16.49 -12.36 9.30
C VAL A 66 16.15 -13.82 9.04
N SER A 67 17.05 -14.75 9.37
CA SER A 67 16.83 -16.20 9.21
C SER A 67 15.61 -16.69 10.01
N ARG A 68 15.34 -16.09 11.18
CA ARG A 68 14.15 -16.41 11.98
C ARG A 68 12.87 -15.86 11.34
N ILE A 69 12.89 -14.61 10.88
CA ILE A 69 11.75 -14.03 10.17
C ILE A 69 11.41 -14.85 8.93
N GLU A 70 12.43 -15.31 8.18
CA GLU A 70 12.23 -16.24 7.06
C GLU A 70 11.52 -17.53 7.48
N SER A 71 11.88 -18.09 8.64
CA SER A 71 11.22 -19.30 9.19
C SER A 71 9.76 -19.07 9.57
N TRP A 72 9.37 -17.85 9.93
CA TRP A 72 8.00 -17.48 10.27
C TRP A 72 7.16 -17.07 9.07
N GLY A 73 7.81 -16.69 7.96
CA GLY A 73 7.17 -16.18 6.75
C GLY A 73 7.56 -14.74 6.49
N LEU A 74 8.65 -14.55 5.74
CA LEU A 74 9.19 -13.23 5.40
C LEU A 74 8.17 -12.36 4.68
N ASP A 75 7.44 -12.92 3.71
CA ASP A 75 6.45 -12.18 2.93
C ASP A 75 5.31 -11.63 3.79
N GLU A 76 4.87 -12.40 4.79
CA GLU A 76 3.82 -11.94 5.71
C GLU A 76 4.34 -10.84 6.62
N MET A 77 5.56 -10.98 7.15
CA MET A 77 6.18 -9.92 7.94
C MET A 77 6.33 -8.61 7.14
N ILE A 78 6.73 -8.70 5.87
CA ILE A 78 6.82 -7.53 4.98
C ILE A 78 5.45 -6.85 4.85
N ARG A 79 4.41 -7.61 4.52
CA ARG A 79 3.03 -7.09 4.39
C ARG A 79 2.55 -6.44 5.68
N GLN A 80 2.78 -7.09 6.82
CA GLN A 80 2.42 -6.53 8.13
C GLN A 80 3.11 -5.19 8.38
N MET A 81 4.39 -5.04 8.05
CA MET A 81 5.10 -3.77 8.22
C MET A 81 4.63 -2.68 7.24
N GLU A 82 4.27 -3.06 6.01
CA GLU A 82 3.64 -2.14 5.04
C GLU A 82 2.25 -1.67 5.53
N GLU A 83 1.47 -2.56 6.13
CA GLU A 83 0.18 -2.24 6.75
C GLU A 83 0.35 -1.34 7.98
N VAL A 84 1.33 -1.61 8.84
CA VAL A 84 1.69 -0.75 9.99
C VAL A 84 2.01 0.67 9.51
N ALA A 85 2.87 0.81 8.50
CA ALA A 85 3.22 2.12 7.95
C ALA A 85 1.99 2.84 7.36
N THR A 86 1.15 2.11 6.62
CA THR A 86 -0.05 2.67 5.99
C THR A 86 -1.07 3.12 7.03
N THR A 87 -1.31 2.31 8.05
CA THR A 87 -2.23 2.61 9.16
C THR A 87 -1.75 3.82 9.95
N HIS A 88 -0.46 3.85 10.30
CA HIS A 88 0.14 4.98 11.02
C HIS A 88 0.04 6.27 10.22
N ALA A 89 0.31 6.23 8.90
CA ALA A 89 0.13 7.40 8.05
C ALA A 89 -1.32 7.90 8.02
N SER A 90 -2.30 6.99 8.04
CA SER A 90 -3.71 7.35 8.13
C SER A 90 -4.02 8.08 9.44
N GLU A 91 -3.59 7.51 10.57
CA GLU A 91 -3.82 8.05 11.92
C GLU A 91 -3.15 9.42 12.14
N GLN A 92 -1.95 9.62 11.59
CA GLN A 92 -1.20 10.87 11.72
C GLN A 92 -1.52 11.91 10.63
N GLY A 93 -2.38 11.59 9.66
CA GLY A 93 -2.68 12.49 8.54
C GLY A 93 -1.53 12.65 7.53
N TYR A 94 -0.61 11.69 7.47
CA TYR A 94 0.51 11.69 6.53
C TYR A 94 0.11 11.17 5.14
N SER A 95 0.92 11.56 4.16
CA SER A 95 0.79 11.11 2.78
C SER A 95 2.08 10.46 2.27
N PHE A 96 1.94 9.40 1.51
CA PHE A 96 3.02 8.85 0.68
C PHE A 96 2.97 9.44 -0.74
N VAL A 97 4.08 9.37 -1.46
CA VAL A 97 4.19 9.82 -2.87
C VAL A 97 4.43 8.66 -3.85
N GLY A 98 4.32 7.43 -3.36
CA GLY A 98 4.48 6.19 -4.12
C GLY A 98 4.10 4.98 -3.26
N PRO A 99 4.29 3.75 -3.76
CA PRO A 99 3.95 2.54 -3.03
C PRO A 99 4.80 2.41 -1.78
N VAL A 100 4.21 1.92 -0.70
CA VAL A 100 4.95 1.58 0.52
C VAL A 100 5.68 0.26 0.26
N LYS A 101 6.99 0.21 0.51
CA LYS A 101 7.81 -0.99 0.34
C LYS A 101 8.65 -1.22 1.59
N VAL A 102 8.54 -2.42 2.15
CA VAL A 102 9.39 -2.87 3.25
C VAL A 102 10.28 -4.02 2.77
N SER A 103 11.51 -4.04 3.26
CA SER A 103 12.45 -5.13 3.01
C SER A 103 13.32 -5.37 4.23
N PHE A 104 13.62 -6.64 4.51
CA PHE A 104 14.57 -7.04 5.54
C PHE A 104 15.91 -7.34 4.89
N VAL A 105 16.97 -6.77 5.43
CA VAL A 105 18.33 -6.89 4.90
C VAL A 105 19.24 -7.43 6.01
N PRO A 106 19.92 -8.57 5.81
CA PRO A 106 20.89 -9.04 6.79
C PRO A 106 22.11 -8.12 6.78
N ASP A 107 22.55 -7.73 7.97
CA ASP A 107 23.73 -6.89 8.17
C ASP A 107 24.71 -7.60 9.11
N ALA A 108 25.87 -7.97 8.57
CA ALA A 108 26.88 -8.74 9.31
C ALA A 108 27.59 -7.93 10.40
N ASP A 109 27.49 -6.60 10.35
CA ASP A 109 28.09 -5.72 11.35
C ASP A 109 27.17 -5.53 12.57
N LEU A 110 25.90 -5.93 12.47
CA LEU A 110 24.93 -5.85 13.57
C LEU A 110 24.97 -7.09 14.47
N THR A 111 24.95 -6.86 15.78
CA THR A 111 24.79 -7.92 16.80
C THR A 111 23.38 -7.85 17.38
N ALA A 112 22.67 -8.97 17.40
CA ALA A 112 21.30 -9.05 17.90
C ALA A 112 21.19 -8.68 19.41
N PRO A 113 20.09 -8.07 19.86
CA PRO A 113 19.00 -7.51 19.05
C PRO A 113 19.34 -6.09 18.57
N ALA A 114 19.42 -5.88 17.24
CA ALA A 114 19.69 -4.57 16.65
C ALA A 114 18.81 -4.34 15.42
N ILE A 115 18.14 -3.18 15.38
CA ILE A 115 17.24 -2.76 14.30
C ILE A 115 17.70 -1.40 13.79
N GLU A 116 18.20 -1.37 12.57
CA GLU A 116 18.49 -0.13 11.85
C GLU A 116 17.56 0.03 10.65
N ILE A 117 17.03 1.23 10.42
CA ILE A 117 16.11 1.50 9.32
C ILE A 117 16.69 2.59 8.41
N GLU A 118 17.04 2.21 7.19
CA GLU A 118 17.27 3.15 6.10
C GLU A 118 15.92 3.48 5.46
N SER A 119 15.55 4.77 5.47
CA SER A 119 14.31 5.25 4.86
C SER A 119 14.58 6.21 3.70
N SER A 120 13.79 6.06 2.64
CA SER A 120 13.83 6.96 1.48
C SER A 120 12.44 7.20 0.90
N THR A 121 12.30 8.34 0.21
CA THR A 121 11.06 8.72 -0.48
C THR A 121 11.24 8.45 -1.97
N ARG A 122 10.42 7.56 -2.54
CA ARG A 122 10.41 7.25 -3.98
C ARG A 122 9.03 7.50 -4.57
N ARG A 123 8.96 8.38 -5.57
CA ARG A 123 7.69 8.64 -6.27
C ARG A 123 7.26 7.41 -7.10
N GLY A 124 5.96 7.15 -7.15
CA GLY A 124 5.36 6.08 -7.95
C GLY A 124 4.07 6.53 -8.65
N GLY A 125 3.51 5.67 -9.51
CA GLY A 125 2.24 5.92 -10.20
C GLY A 125 1.05 5.99 -9.23
N ALA A 126 1.10 5.20 -8.15
CA ALA A 126 0.11 5.20 -7.08
C ALA A 126 0.76 5.10 -5.69
N ALA A 127 0.01 5.50 -4.68
CA ALA A 127 0.38 5.39 -3.27
C ALA A 127 -0.85 4.93 -2.46
N PRO A 128 -0.70 4.23 -1.33
CA PRO A 128 -1.83 3.97 -0.44
C PRO A 128 -2.54 5.28 -0.05
N ALA A 129 -3.85 5.33 -0.20
CA ALA A 129 -4.68 6.50 0.12
C ALA A 129 -4.93 6.60 1.64
N ALA A 130 -3.85 6.55 2.43
CA ALA A 130 -3.87 6.42 3.88
C ALA A 130 -4.88 7.36 4.53
N SER A 131 -4.73 8.67 4.30
CA SER A 131 -5.72 9.66 4.75
C SER A 131 -6.17 10.60 3.62
N ALA A 132 -5.73 10.38 2.38
CA ALA A 132 -5.99 11.27 1.25
C ALA A 132 -7.46 11.22 0.79
N SER A 133 -7.98 12.38 0.37
CA SER A 133 -9.26 12.48 -0.32
C SER A 133 -9.05 12.51 -1.83
N ALA A 134 -9.99 11.94 -2.58
CA ALA A 134 -9.96 11.99 -4.03
C ALA A 134 -10.10 13.45 -4.52
N THR A 135 -9.29 13.79 -5.53
CA THR A 135 -9.44 15.04 -6.29
C THR A 135 -9.25 14.75 -7.78
N PRO A 136 -9.70 15.62 -8.71
CA PRO A 136 -9.50 15.39 -10.14
C PRO A 136 -8.02 15.25 -10.54
N SER A 137 -7.12 15.82 -9.76
CA SER A 137 -5.66 15.73 -9.95
C SER A 137 -5.03 14.49 -9.31
N HIS A 138 -5.68 13.92 -8.29
CA HIS A 138 -5.23 12.77 -7.53
C HIS A 138 -6.44 11.90 -7.19
N PRO A 139 -7.01 11.18 -8.18
CA PRO A 139 -8.15 10.32 -7.92
C PRO A 139 -7.72 9.11 -7.08
N ILE A 140 -8.72 8.42 -6.52
CA ILE A 140 -8.55 7.20 -5.73
C ILE A 140 -9.13 6.01 -6.49
N LEU A 141 -8.39 4.92 -6.49
CA LEU A 141 -8.90 3.59 -6.82
C LEU A 141 -9.16 2.82 -5.53
N ASP A 142 -10.33 2.20 -5.40
CA ASP A 142 -10.60 1.20 -4.37
C ASP A 142 -10.58 -0.18 -5.04
N ILE A 143 -9.68 -1.05 -4.60
CA ILE A 143 -9.46 -2.38 -5.15
C ILE A 143 -9.53 -3.36 -3.99
N ASP A 144 -10.60 -4.16 -3.95
CA ASP A 144 -10.87 -5.14 -2.89
C ASP A 144 -10.76 -4.55 -1.46
N GLY A 145 -11.15 -3.28 -1.28
CA GLY A 145 -11.12 -2.57 0.00
C GLY A 145 -9.80 -1.83 0.29
N GLN A 146 -8.77 -2.01 -0.54
CA GLN A 146 -7.55 -1.22 -0.48
C GLN A 146 -7.65 0.01 -1.37
N ARG A 147 -7.42 1.18 -0.78
CA ARG A 147 -7.52 2.46 -1.49
C ARG A 147 -6.15 2.95 -1.92
N TYR A 148 -6.02 3.33 -3.19
CA TYR A 148 -4.80 3.84 -3.80
C TYR A 148 -5.04 5.24 -4.38
N LEU A 149 -4.27 6.21 -3.91
CA LEU A 149 -4.20 7.55 -4.49
C LEU A 149 -3.31 7.49 -5.73
N LEU A 150 -3.81 7.97 -6.87
CA LEU A 150 -3.00 8.09 -8.08
C LEU A 150 -2.11 9.34 -7.94
N THR A 151 -0.80 9.12 -7.92
CA THR A 151 0.23 10.15 -7.68
C THR A 151 1.04 10.48 -8.93
N GLY A 152 0.91 9.69 -9.98
CA GLY A 152 1.59 9.87 -11.27
C GLY A 152 0.63 10.10 -12.45
N PRO A 153 1.15 10.56 -13.60
CA PRO A 153 0.34 10.80 -14.80
C PRO A 153 -0.15 9.51 -15.46
N VAL A 154 0.50 8.39 -15.19
CA VAL A 154 0.14 7.05 -15.67
C VAL A 154 0.28 6.10 -14.48
N THR A 155 -0.70 5.23 -14.31
CA THR A 155 -0.69 4.13 -13.34
C THR A 155 -1.04 2.84 -14.06
N VAL A 156 -0.18 1.82 -13.95
CA VAL A 156 -0.42 0.49 -14.49
C VAL A 156 -0.96 -0.43 -13.40
N ILE A 157 -2.06 -1.11 -13.68
CA ILE A 157 -2.69 -2.11 -12.82
C ILE A 157 -2.53 -3.48 -13.48
N GLY A 158 -2.13 -4.45 -12.68
CA GLY A 158 -1.96 -5.82 -13.15
C GLY A 158 -1.46 -6.74 -12.05
N ARG A 159 -1.27 -8.02 -12.37
CA ARG A 159 -0.75 -9.01 -11.40
C ARG A 159 0.78 -9.15 -11.42
N GLY A 160 1.44 -8.51 -12.39
CA GLY A 160 2.88 -8.62 -12.58
C GLY A 160 3.63 -7.61 -11.73
N SER A 161 4.90 -7.93 -11.42
CA SER A 161 5.77 -7.05 -10.64
C SER A 161 6.10 -5.72 -11.31
N GLU A 162 5.81 -5.59 -12.61
CA GLU A 162 5.96 -4.33 -13.37
C GLU A 162 4.76 -3.38 -13.26
N ALA A 163 3.67 -3.78 -12.59
CA ALA A 163 2.53 -2.91 -12.32
C ALA A 163 2.83 -1.94 -11.16
N ASP A 164 2.24 -0.74 -11.21
CA ASP A 164 2.28 0.23 -10.11
C ASP A 164 1.38 -0.22 -8.95
N ILE A 165 0.26 -0.87 -9.29
CA ILE A 165 -0.67 -1.50 -8.35
C ILE A 165 -0.77 -2.98 -8.73
N ILE A 166 -0.32 -3.84 -7.81
CA ILE A 166 -0.34 -5.29 -7.98
C ILE A 166 -1.66 -5.83 -7.45
N VAL A 167 -2.35 -6.61 -8.28
CA VAL A 167 -3.61 -7.28 -7.94
C VAL A 167 -3.39 -8.78 -7.90
N ASP A 168 -3.70 -9.41 -6.77
CA ASP A 168 -3.63 -10.87 -6.61
C ASP A 168 -4.89 -11.55 -7.17
N ASP A 169 -5.00 -11.54 -8.49
CA ASP A 169 -6.05 -12.28 -9.20
C ASP A 169 -5.51 -12.97 -10.45
N SER A 170 -5.69 -14.29 -10.49
CA SER A 170 -5.38 -15.14 -11.64
C SER A 170 -6.07 -14.70 -12.95
N GLY A 171 -7.23 -14.04 -12.86
CA GLY A 171 -7.94 -13.49 -14.01
C GLY A 171 -7.34 -12.19 -14.56
N VAL A 172 -6.38 -11.60 -13.85
CA VAL A 172 -5.72 -10.34 -14.23
C VAL A 172 -4.44 -10.64 -15.01
N SER A 173 -4.14 -9.78 -15.99
CA SER A 173 -2.93 -9.93 -16.82
C SER A 173 -1.77 -9.25 -16.11
N ARG A 174 -0.53 -9.65 -16.43
CA ARG A 174 0.68 -9.08 -15.80
C ARG A 174 0.68 -7.55 -15.85
N ARG A 175 0.42 -7.01 -17.05
CA ARG A 175 -0.04 -5.65 -17.30
C ARG A 175 -1.44 -5.75 -17.89
N HIS A 176 -2.47 -5.30 -17.18
CA HIS A 176 -3.86 -5.49 -17.60
C HIS A 176 -4.48 -4.19 -18.09
N LEU A 177 -4.37 -3.14 -17.28
CA LEU A 177 -5.03 -1.87 -17.46
C LEU A 177 -4.05 -0.74 -17.15
N GLU A 178 -4.04 0.33 -17.94
CA GLU A 178 -3.45 1.61 -17.52
C GLU A 178 -4.53 2.65 -17.27
N ILE A 179 -4.31 3.49 -16.26
CA ILE A 179 -5.07 4.70 -16.03
C ILE A 179 -4.16 5.89 -16.26
N ARG A 180 -4.54 6.75 -17.20
CA ARG A 180 -3.83 7.97 -17.56
C ARG A 180 -4.61 9.18 -17.10
N LEU A 181 -3.94 10.08 -16.39
CA LEU A 181 -4.51 11.37 -15.98
C LEU A 181 -4.17 12.43 -17.04
N THR A 182 -5.19 12.98 -17.68
CA THR A 182 -5.08 14.02 -18.72
C THR A 182 -5.99 15.20 -18.38
N GLN A 183 -5.41 16.38 -18.12
CA GLN A 183 -6.16 17.64 -17.93
C GLN A 183 -7.33 17.54 -16.92
N GLY A 184 -7.18 16.74 -15.85
CA GLY A 184 -8.24 16.55 -14.84
C GLY A 184 -9.26 15.46 -15.17
N HIS A 185 -9.07 14.71 -16.25
CA HIS A 185 -9.82 13.50 -16.58
C HIS A 185 -8.94 12.26 -16.43
N ALA A 186 -9.56 11.13 -16.08
CA ALA A 186 -8.90 9.83 -16.08
C ALA A 186 -9.37 9.00 -17.28
N ILE A 187 -8.43 8.42 -18.00
CA ILE A 187 -8.70 7.50 -19.12
C ILE A 187 -8.16 6.12 -18.74
N ALA A 188 -9.05 5.15 -18.66
CA ALA A 188 -8.73 3.73 -18.55
C ALA A 188 -8.44 3.16 -19.94
N THR A 189 -7.38 2.38 -20.10
CA THR A 189 -7.03 1.70 -21.37
C THR A 189 -6.57 0.27 -21.10
N ASP A 190 -7.25 -0.69 -21.72
CA ASP A 190 -6.87 -2.10 -21.66
C ASP A 190 -5.55 -2.32 -22.42
N LEU A 191 -4.62 -3.07 -21.82
CA LEU A 191 -3.28 -3.29 -22.37
C LEU A 191 -3.17 -4.59 -23.18
N GLY A 192 -4.26 -5.02 -23.82
CA GLY A 192 -4.32 -6.30 -24.51
C GLY A 192 -4.45 -7.46 -23.52
N SER A 193 -5.27 -7.26 -22.48
CA SER A 193 -5.47 -8.25 -21.44
C SER A 193 -6.19 -9.50 -21.98
N THR A 194 -5.95 -10.64 -21.34
CA THR A 194 -6.55 -11.92 -21.79
C THR A 194 -8.07 -11.94 -21.65
N ASN A 195 -8.60 -11.40 -20.55
CA ASN A 195 -10.03 -11.43 -20.23
C ASN A 195 -10.77 -10.14 -20.61
N GLY A 196 -10.04 -9.08 -20.99
CA GLY A 196 -10.58 -7.74 -21.24
C GLY A 196 -10.87 -6.96 -19.95
N THR A 197 -10.99 -5.65 -20.13
CA THR A 197 -11.43 -4.71 -19.10
C THR A 197 -12.90 -4.34 -19.32
N PHE A 198 -13.67 -4.23 -18.23
CA PHE A 198 -15.06 -3.80 -18.27
C PHE A 198 -15.25 -2.54 -17.46
N VAL A 199 -16.08 -1.61 -17.93
CA VAL A 199 -16.49 -0.39 -17.22
C VAL A 199 -18.02 -0.37 -17.18
N GLU A 200 -18.61 -0.27 -15.99
CA GLU A 200 -20.06 -0.36 -15.79
C GLU A 200 -20.68 -1.60 -16.48
N GLY A 201 -19.98 -2.73 -16.42
CA GLY A 201 -20.39 -4.00 -17.05
C GLY A 201 -20.16 -4.11 -18.56
N HIS A 202 -19.66 -3.07 -19.22
CA HIS A 202 -19.42 -3.07 -20.67
C HIS A 202 -17.94 -3.27 -20.97
N ARG A 203 -17.59 -4.20 -21.87
CA ARG A 203 -16.20 -4.44 -22.28
C ARG A 203 -15.70 -3.24 -23.09
N VAL A 204 -14.52 -2.73 -22.74
CA VAL A 204 -13.92 -1.55 -23.38
C VAL A 204 -12.44 -1.77 -23.68
N ASP A 205 -11.97 -1.19 -24.79
CA ASP A 205 -10.53 -1.04 -25.04
C ASP A 205 -9.98 0.23 -24.39
N ALA A 206 -10.80 1.29 -24.33
CA ALA A 206 -10.54 2.49 -23.56
C ALA A 206 -11.85 3.17 -23.12
N ALA A 207 -11.84 3.84 -21.97
CA ALA A 207 -12.97 4.60 -21.46
C ALA A 207 -12.51 5.80 -20.62
N THR A 208 -13.19 6.93 -20.76
CA THR A 208 -13.07 8.04 -19.80
C THR A 208 -13.80 7.65 -18.53
N LEU A 209 -13.11 7.72 -17.39
CA LEU A 209 -13.69 7.43 -16.08
C LEU A 209 -14.33 8.68 -15.50
N LEU A 210 -15.49 8.48 -14.89
CA LEU A 210 -16.23 9.45 -14.10
C LEU A 210 -16.25 9.02 -12.63
N ASP A 211 -16.41 9.99 -11.73
CA ASP A 211 -16.54 9.71 -10.29
C ASP A 211 -17.63 8.66 -10.03
N GLY A 212 -17.28 7.65 -9.23
CA GLY A 212 -18.16 6.54 -8.88
C GLY A 212 -18.15 5.37 -9.87
N ASN A 213 -17.42 5.46 -10.99
CA ASN A 213 -17.34 4.35 -11.94
C ASN A 213 -16.76 3.08 -11.32
N THR A 214 -17.34 1.95 -11.72
CA THR A 214 -16.87 0.60 -11.44
C THR A 214 -16.18 0.04 -12.68
N LEU A 215 -14.92 -0.36 -12.52
CA LEU A 215 -14.21 -1.19 -13.46
C LEU A 215 -14.14 -2.63 -12.95
N THR A 216 -14.08 -3.59 -13.88
CA THR A 216 -13.87 -5.01 -13.57
C THR A 216 -12.75 -5.55 -14.44
N VAL A 217 -11.76 -6.19 -13.82
CA VAL A 217 -10.65 -6.88 -14.48
C VAL A 217 -10.53 -8.27 -13.86
N GLY A 218 -10.60 -9.33 -14.67
CA GLY A 218 -10.69 -10.69 -14.12
C GLY A 218 -11.93 -10.86 -13.22
N ARG A 219 -11.70 -11.11 -11.93
CA ARG A 219 -12.70 -11.17 -10.85
C ARG A 219 -12.63 -9.95 -9.91
N THR A 220 -11.59 -9.13 -10.05
CA THR A 220 -11.36 -7.95 -9.21
C THR A 220 -12.25 -6.80 -9.65
N ARG A 221 -12.94 -6.20 -8.68
CA ARG A 221 -13.72 -4.98 -8.86
C ARG A 221 -12.89 -3.77 -8.40
N ILE A 222 -12.86 -2.73 -9.22
CA ILE A 222 -12.13 -1.50 -8.97
C ILE A 222 -13.13 -0.34 -8.99
N MET A 223 -13.23 0.44 -7.91
CA MET A 223 -14.03 1.67 -7.88
C MET A 223 -13.14 2.88 -8.11
N PHE A 224 -13.56 3.79 -8.97
CA PHE A 224 -12.88 5.05 -9.25
C PHE A 224 -13.58 6.23 -8.59
N TRP A 225 -12.80 7.09 -7.94
CA TRP A 225 -13.28 8.32 -7.30
C TRP A 225 -12.34 9.46 -7.65
N ASP A 226 -12.84 10.58 -8.14
CA ASP A 226 -12.08 11.82 -8.37
C ASP A 226 -12.60 13.00 -7.54
N GLY A 227 -13.68 12.81 -6.78
CA GLY A 227 -14.24 13.84 -5.90
C GLY A 227 -15.00 14.95 -6.62
N SER A 228 -15.23 14.84 -7.93
CA SER A 228 -16.00 15.84 -8.70
C SER A 228 -17.49 15.85 -8.36
N GLN A 229 -18.09 14.72 -7.98
CA GLN A 229 -19.53 14.65 -7.63
C GLN A 229 -19.87 15.04 -6.19
N GLY A 230 -18.88 15.48 -5.38
CA GLY A 230 -19.11 16.03 -4.04
C GLY A 230 -19.69 17.46 -4.01
N THR A 231 -19.93 18.09 -5.16
CA THR A 231 -20.28 19.52 -5.25
C THR A 231 -21.74 19.79 -5.71
N GLU A 232 -22.53 18.77 -6.06
CA GLU A 232 -23.91 18.97 -6.57
C GLU A 232 -25.05 18.60 -5.59
N ALA A 233 -24.77 18.47 -4.29
CA ALA A 233 -25.81 18.31 -3.26
C ALA A 233 -25.98 19.60 -2.44
N GLY A 234 -26.60 20.62 -3.03
CA GLY A 234 -26.90 21.87 -2.32
C GLY A 234 -27.47 22.97 -3.20
N VAL A 235 -28.67 22.77 -3.74
CA VAL A 235 -29.55 23.85 -4.20
C VAL A 235 -30.94 23.63 -3.63
#